data_AF-A0A942AW43-F1
#
_entry.id   AF-A0A942AW43-F1
#
_cell.length_a   1.000
_cell.length_b   1.000
_cell.length_c   1.000
_cell.angle_alpha   90.00
_cell.angle_beta   90.00
_cell.angle_gamma   90.00
#
_symmetry.space_group_name_H-M   'P 1'
#
loop_
_entity.id
_entity.type
_entity.pdbx_description
1 polymer ?
#
loop_
_entity_poly.entity_id
_entity_poly.type
_entity_poly.pdbx_seq_one_letter_code
_entity_poly.pdbx_strand_id
1 'polypeptide(L)'
;MLTEQAPNKLTEQLNTQISVIVKAIGTEQHSLKTLMEKMELKHRPTFIANYLTPAIQGGFVTPLYPNNSKHPRQKYLLTAKGLAVFNSNKTT
;
A
#
# COMPACT_ATOMS: atom_id res chain seq x y z
N MET A 1 6.60 34.79 -4.09
CA MET A 1 7.49 33.65 -3.78
C MET A 1 6.75 32.38 -4.14
N LEU A 2 7.04 31.80 -5.31
CA LEU A 2 6.59 30.45 -5.65
C LEU A 2 7.61 29.49 -5.05
N THR A 3 7.24 28.74 -4.02
CA THR A 3 8.07 27.64 -3.53
C THR A 3 7.98 26.51 -4.55
N GLU A 4 8.90 26.48 -5.50
CA GLU A 4 9.20 25.28 -6.29
C GLU A 4 9.73 24.22 -5.32
N GLN A 5 8.84 23.42 -4.73
CA GLN A 5 9.24 22.25 -3.98
C GLN A 5 9.71 21.19 -4.98
N ALA A 6 11.02 21.12 -5.20
CA ALA A 6 11.65 19.94 -5.76
C ALA A 6 11.22 18.72 -4.93
N PRO A 7 10.70 17.63 -5.54
CA PRO A 7 10.30 16.45 -4.79
C PRO A 7 11.49 15.92 -4.01
N ASN A 8 11.39 15.93 -2.67
CA ASN A 8 12.41 15.32 -1.84
C ASN A 8 12.44 13.81 -2.16
N LYS A 9 13.61 13.20 -2.38
CA LYS A 9 13.75 11.79 -2.83
C LYS A 9 12.94 10.80 -1.96
N LEU A 10 12.76 11.12 -0.68
CA LEU A 10 11.96 10.35 0.26
C LEU A 10 10.47 10.29 -0.14
N THR A 11 9.90 11.41 -0.61
CA THR A 11 8.51 11.51 -1.06
C THR A 11 8.27 10.68 -2.33
N GLU A 12 9.20 10.78 -3.29
CA GLU A 12 9.17 9.97 -4.53
C GLU A 12 9.22 8.47 -4.22
N GLN A 13 10.11 8.07 -3.30
CA GLN A 13 10.21 6.67 -2.88
C GLN A 13 8.94 6.20 -2.19
N LEU A 14 8.34 7.03 -1.33
CA LEU A 14 7.10 6.71 -0.63
C LEU A 14 5.94 6.51 -1.60
N ASN A 15 5.79 7.42 -2.57
CA ASN A 15 4.79 7.33 -3.63
C ASN A 15 4.97 6.06 -4.46
N THR A 16 6.22 5.71 -4.79
CA THR A 16 6.56 4.47 -5.50
C THR A 16 6.11 3.24 -4.72
N GLN A 17 6.45 3.15 -3.43
CA GLN A 17 6.11 2.01 -2.57
C GLN A 17 4.59 1.86 -2.40
N ILE A 18 3.87 2.97 -2.23
CA ILE A 18 2.39 2.99 -2.15
C ILE A 18 1.78 2.51 -3.47
N SER A 19 2.27 3.00 -4.62
CA SER A 19 1.78 2.58 -5.93
C SER A 19 1.95 1.06 -6.15
N VAL A 20 3.11 0.52 -5.77
CA VAL A 20 3.40 -0.92 -5.90
C VAL A 20 2.42 -1.77 -5.07
N ILE A 21 2.22 -1.46 -3.78
CA ILE A 21 1.29 -2.25 -2.95
C ILE A 21 -0.18 -2.07 -3.39
N VAL A 22 -0.56 -0.88 -3.86
CA VAL A 22 -1.91 -0.63 -4.39
C VAL A 22 -2.18 -1.53 -5.61
N LYS A 23 -1.21 -1.63 -6.53
CA LYS A 23 -1.28 -2.54 -7.69
C LYS A 23 -1.34 -4.01 -7.27
N ALA A 24 -0.55 -4.40 -6.27
CA ALA A 24 -0.52 -5.78 -5.78
C ALA A 24 -1.84 -6.21 -5.13
N ILE A 25 -2.55 -5.29 -4.47
CA ILE A 25 -3.88 -5.54 -3.88
C ILE A 25 -4.96 -5.59 -4.94
N GLY A 26 -5.00 -4.59 -5.84
CA GLY A 26 -6.03 -4.49 -6.87
C GLY A 26 -7.45 -4.41 -6.29
N THR A 27 -8.40 -5.13 -6.88
CA THR A 27 -9.81 -5.14 -6.45
C THR A 27 -10.14 -6.25 -5.45
N GLU A 28 -9.16 -7.02 -4.99
CA GLU A 28 -9.35 -8.14 -4.07
C GLU A 28 -8.81 -7.85 -2.67
N GLN A 29 -8.91 -8.84 -1.78
CA GLN A 29 -8.35 -8.79 -0.43
C GLN A 29 -7.30 -9.88 -0.26
N HIS A 30 -6.12 -9.51 0.20
CA HIS A 30 -5.01 -10.46 0.35
C HIS A 30 -4.50 -10.53 1.77
N SER A 31 -4.03 -11.72 2.16
CA SER A 31 -3.26 -11.87 3.39
C SER A 31 -1.91 -11.18 3.24
N LEU A 32 -1.26 -10.89 4.37
CA LEU A 32 0.11 -10.35 4.36
C LEU A 32 1.08 -11.26 3.58
N LYS A 33 0.96 -12.59 3.78
CA LYS A 33 1.79 -13.59 3.10
C LYS A 33 1.60 -13.51 1.58
N THR A 34 0.35 -13.49 1.12
CA THR A 34 0.01 -13.40 -0.30
C THR A 34 0.54 -12.12 -0.94
N LEU A 35 0.48 -10.98 -0.24
CA LEU A 35 1.03 -9.72 -0.74
C LEU A 35 2.56 -9.76 -0.86
N MET A 36 3.24 -10.31 0.16
CA MET A 36 4.68 -10.51 0.12
C MET A 36 5.10 -11.41 -1.04
N GLU A 37 4.38 -12.51 -1.28
CA GLU A 37 4.60 -13.40 -2.43
C GLU A 37 4.39 -12.70 -3.76
N LYS A 38 3.28 -11.96 -3.92
CA LYS A 38 2.99 -11.18 -5.15
C LYS A 38 4.04 -10.11 -5.46
N MET A 39 4.65 -9.55 -4.43
CA MET A 39 5.68 -8.51 -4.55
C MET A 39 7.10 -9.08 -4.53
N GLU A 40 7.25 -10.40 -4.46
CA GLU A 40 8.53 -11.11 -4.38
C GLU A 40 9.41 -10.66 -3.19
N LEU A 41 8.77 -10.21 -2.10
CA LEU A 41 9.43 -9.73 -0.90
C LEU A 41 9.53 -10.82 0.17
N LYS A 42 10.75 -11.05 0.67
CA LYS A 42 11.03 -12.09 1.67
C LYS A 42 11.07 -11.56 3.11
N HIS A 43 11.45 -10.29 3.30
CA HIS A 43 11.67 -9.72 4.63
C HIS A 43 10.41 -9.02 5.17
N ARG A 44 9.69 -9.70 6.06
CA ARG A 44 8.40 -9.24 6.61
C ARG A 44 8.46 -7.88 7.31
N PRO A 45 9.42 -7.59 8.21
CA PRO A 45 9.51 -6.28 8.85
C PRO A 45 9.68 -5.14 7.83
N THR A 46 10.52 -5.36 6.81
CA THR A 46 10.72 -4.39 5.73
C THR A 46 9.45 -4.19 4.92
N PHE A 47 8.75 -5.26 4.53
CA PHE A 47 7.47 -5.14 3.83
C PHE A 47 6.47 -4.27 4.62
N ILE A 48 6.35 -4.51 5.92
CA ILE A 48 5.44 -3.76 6.78
C ILE A 48 5.85 -2.27 6.85
N ALA A 49 7.11 -1.99 7.16
CA ALA A 49 7.59 -0.62 7.36
C ALA A 49 7.55 0.23 6.08
N ASN A 50 7.86 -0.38 4.93
CA ASN A 50 8.11 0.33 3.68
C ASN A 50 6.88 0.40 2.76
N TYR A 51 5.98 -0.58 2.84
CA TYR A 51 4.85 -0.68 1.93
C TYR A 51 3.52 -0.62 2.66
N LEU A 52 3.31 -1.50 3.65
CA LEU A 52 2.00 -1.68 4.25
C LEU A 52 1.62 -0.53 5.20
N THR A 53 2.48 -0.21 6.16
CA THR A 53 2.22 0.84 7.15
C THR A 53 2.02 2.21 6.48
N PRO A 54 2.86 2.64 5.53
CA PRO A 54 2.63 3.90 4.83
C PRO A 54 1.34 3.92 4.02
N ALA A 55 0.97 2.82 3.38
CA ALA A 55 -0.27 2.75 2.61
C ALA A 55 -1.52 2.79 3.50
N ILE A 56 -1.44 2.23 4.72
CA ILE A 56 -2.51 2.33 5.73
C ILE A 56 -2.59 3.76 6.28
N GLN A 57 -1.46 4.34 6.69
CA GLN A 57 -1.40 5.71 7.21
C GLN A 57 -1.83 6.76 6.17
N GLY A 58 -1.49 6.54 4.90
CA GLY A 58 -1.94 7.35 3.77
C GLY A 58 -3.41 7.14 3.39
N GLY A 59 -4.11 6.21 4.03
CA GLY A 59 -5.52 5.91 3.81
C GLY A 59 -5.82 5.21 2.49
N PHE A 60 -4.83 4.59 1.84
CA PHE A 60 -5.00 3.85 0.58
C PHE A 60 -5.41 2.40 0.82
N VAL A 61 -4.94 1.83 1.93
CA VAL A 61 -5.17 0.43 2.32
C VAL A 61 -5.82 0.41 3.69
N THR A 62 -6.71 -0.54 3.93
CA THR A 62 -7.28 -0.78 5.25
C THR A 62 -7.15 -2.25 5.65
N PRO A 63 -6.92 -2.57 6.94
CA PRO A 63 -7.08 -3.92 7.46
C PRO A 63 -8.55 -4.36 7.45
N LEU A 64 -8.82 -5.63 7.12
CA LEU A 64 -10.17 -6.22 7.21
C LEU A 64 -10.70 -6.22 8.65
N TYR A 65 -9.84 -6.46 9.64
CA TYR A 65 -10.16 -6.39 11.06
C TYR A 65 -9.33 -5.28 11.74
N PRO A 66 -9.73 -4.00 11.65
CA PRO A 66 -8.94 -2.88 12.17
C PRO A 66 -8.75 -2.93 13.70
N ASN A 67 -9.72 -3.48 14.42
CA ASN A 67 -9.69 -3.56 15.89
C ASN A 67 -8.89 -4.75 16.42
N ASN A 68 -8.42 -5.64 15.55
CA ASN A 68 -7.65 -6.81 15.94
C ASN A 68 -6.55 -7.12 14.91
N SER A 69 -5.38 -6.52 15.11
CA SER A 69 -4.21 -6.69 14.26
C SER A 69 -3.69 -8.13 14.18
N LYS A 70 -4.01 -8.98 15.16
CA LYS A 70 -3.59 -10.40 15.24
C LYS A 70 -4.69 -11.37 14.80
N HIS A 71 -5.76 -10.87 14.18
CA HIS A 71 -6.85 -11.74 13.75
C HIS A 71 -6.34 -12.82 12.76
N PRO A 72 -6.66 -14.11 12.97
CA PRO A 72 -6.10 -15.20 12.15
C PRO A 72 -6.49 -15.10 10.67
N ARG A 73 -7.61 -14.42 10.37
CA ARG A 73 -8.09 -14.17 8.99
C ARG A 73 -7.77 -12.75 8.51
N GLN A 74 -6.78 -12.08 9.08
CA GLN A 74 -6.39 -10.72 8.69
C GLN A 74 -6.08 -10.65 7.19
N LYS A 75 -6.72 -9.68 6.53
CA LYS A 75 -6.48 -9.33 5.13
C LYS A 75 -6.35 -7.82 4.98
N TYR A 76 -5.85 -7.40 3.83
CA TYR A 76 -5.69 -6.00 3.46
C TYR A 76 -6.37 -5.78 2.11
N LEU A 77 -7.04 -4.64 2.00
CA LEU A 77 -7.86 -4.25 0.87
C LEU A 77 -7.74 -2.75 0.61
N LEU A 78 -8.02 -2.33 -0.61
CA LEU A 78 -8.02 -0.91 -0.97
C LEU A 78 -9.23 -0.19 -0.36
N THR A 79 -9.01 1.04 0.08
CA THR A 79 -10.09 1.99 0.38
C THR A 79 -10.61 2.63 -0.91
N ALA A 80 -11.61 3.51 -0.82
CA ALA A 80 -12.03 4.34 -1.96
C ALA A 80 -10.85 5.14 -2.56
N LYS A 81 -9.97 5.70 -1.70
CA LYS A 81 -8.77 6.42 -2.13
C LYS A 81 -7.77 5.50 -2.85
N GLY A 82 -7.54 4.30 -2.32
CA GLY A 82 -6.68 3.30 -2.96
C GLY A 82 -7.23 2.84 -4.31
N LEU A 83 -8.53 2.60 -4.41
CA LEU A 83 -9.20 2.21 -5.65
C LEU A 83 -9.12 3.30 -6.72
N ALA A 84 -9.26 4.57 -6.34
CA ALA A 84 -9.08 5.69 -7.27
C ALA A 84 -7.68 5.66 -7.91
N VAL A 85 -6.62 5.51 -7.09
CA VAL A 85 -5.24 5.39 -7.59
C VAL A 85 -5.05 4.15 -8.45
N PHE A 86 -5.61 3.01 -8.05
CA PHE A 86 -5.51 1.77 -8.82
C PHE A 86 -6.16 1.90 -10.20
N ASN A 87 -7.32 2.54 -10.28
CA ASN A 87 -8.06 2.73 -11.53
C ASN A 87 -7.39 3.77 -12.44
N SER A 88 -6.79 4.84 -11.88
CA SER A 88 -5.98 5.78 -12.67
C SER A 88 -4.79 5.10 -13.35
N ASN A 89 -4.21 4.07 -12.71
CA ASN A 89 -3.09 3.31 -13.25
C ASN A 89 -3.47 2.24 -14.28
N LYS A 90 -4.78 1.98 -14.51
CA LYS A 90 -5.27 1.02 -15.52
C LYS A 90 -5.44 1.62 -16.91
N THR A 91 -5.35 2.93 -17.05
CA THR A 91 -5.70 3.67 -18.27
C THR A 91 -4.49 3.97 -19.16
N THR A 92 -3.43 3.16 -19.13
CA THR A 92 -2.28 3.23 -20.06
C THR A 92 -1.86 1.83 -20.45
#